data_AF-A0A0G1VEV0-F1
#
_entry.id   AF-A0A0G1VEV0-F1
#
_cell.length_a   1.000
_cell.length_b   1.000
_cell.length_c   1.000
_cell.angle_alpha   90.00
_cell.angle_beta   90.00
_cell.angle_gamma   90.00
#
_symmetry.space_group_name_H-M   'P 1'
#
loop_
_entity.id
_entity.type
_entity.pdbx_description
1 polymer ?
#
loop_
_entity_poly.entity_id
_entity_poly.type
_entity_poly.pdbx_seq_one_letter_code
_entity_poly.pdbx_strand_id
1 'polypeptide(L)'
;QIHSILYWLDKNNPSGGKPANPENDSQFRMWEIPVRRWAEKNNLKDQTEADVPKESDDVHKPEYAPVLKIESPKENQFYASTSDITIKFSSQTGKFPLGQADLFFNNNYLGSLSQEPYLFTFKPNDIGSRLENSEIKIIAYDKVRNKSETKIPVKINF
;
A
#
# COMPACT_ATOMS: atom_id res chain seq x y z
N GLN A 1 4.69 -28.31 -4.30
CA GLN A 1 3.96 -29.54 -3.98
C GLN A 1 3.00 -29.29 -2.81
N ILE A 2 1.80 -29.84 -2.87
CA ILE A 2 0.77 -29.71 -1.81
C ILE A 2 0.81 -30.95 -0.92
N HIS A 3 1.05 -30.72 0.36
CA HIS A 3 1.13 -31.76 1.38
C HIS A 3 0.57 -31.24 2.71
N SER A 4 0.23 -32.17 3.60
CA SER A 4 -0.07 -31.86 5.00
C SER A 4 1.18 -31.34 5.73
N ILE A 5 0.99 -30.64 6.86
CA ILE A 5 2.10 -30.05 7.63
C ILE A 5 3.13 -31.09 8.09
N LEU A 6 2.68 -32.32 8.36
CA LEU A 6 3.54 -33.43 8.79
C LEU A 6 4.53 -33.89 7.69
N TYR A 7 4.30 -33.52 6.42
CA TYR A 7 5.28 -33.73 5.35
C TYR A 7 6.49 -32.79 5.46
N TRP A 8 6.30 -31.60 6.01
CA TRP A 8 7.29 -30.52 6.03
C TRP A 8 7.98 -30.40 7.39
N LEU A 9 7.34 -30.82 8.47
CA LEU A 9 7.79 -30.56 9.83
C LEU A 9 7.67 -31.81 10.70
N ASP A 10 8.76 -32.14 11.41
CA ASP A 10 8.74 -33.12 12.50
C ASP A 10 8.14 -32.45 13.74
N LYS A 11 6.99 -32.92 14.22
CA LYS A 11 6.34 -32.36 15.41
C LYS A 11 7.19 -32.52 16.68
N ASN A 12 8.06 -33.53 16.73
CA ASN A 12 8.94 -33.79 17.86
C ASN A 12 10.25 -33.00 17.77
N ASN A 13 10.56 -32.44 16.61
CA ASN A 13 11.68 -31.54 16.40
C ASN A 13 11.31 -30.39 15.44
N PRO A 14 10.49 -29.43 15.86
CA PRO A 14 9.96 -28.38 14.98
C PRO A 14 11.00 -27.43 14.40
N SER A 15 12.15 -27.27 15.09
CA SER A 15 13.30 -26.50 14.62
C SER A 15 14.25 -27.31 13.72
N GLY A 16 14.00 -28.61 13.58
CA GLY A 16 14.75 -29.50 12.68
C GLY A 16 14.39 -29.28 11.21
N GLY A 17 15.12 -29.99 10.34
CA GLY A 17 14.77 -30.05 8.93
C GLY A 17 13.50 -30.86 8.68
N LYS A 18 13.02 -30.81 7.42
CA LYS A 18 11.93 -31.68 6.93
C LYS A 18 12.22 -33.15 7.27
N PRO A 19 11.23 -33.93 7.77
CA PRO A 19 11.41 -35.35 8.01
C PRO A 19 11.79 -36.09 6.73
N ALA A 20 12.78 -36.98 6.80
CA ALA A 20 13.16 -37.84 5.67
C ALA A 20 12.05 -38.86 5.35
N ASN A 21 11.40 -39.39 6.38
CA ASN A 21 10.31 -40.37 6.29
C ASN A 21 9.09 -39.89 7.10
N PRO A 22 8.29 -38.92 6.57
CA PRO A 22 7.10 -38.40 7.25
C PRO A 22 6.10 -39.49 7.66
N GLU A 23 6.04 -40.59 6.92
CA GLU A 23 5.17 -41.75 7.15
C GLU A 23 5.48 -42.53 8.44
N ASN A 24 6.63 -42.26 9.08
CA ASN A 24 6.93 -42.78 10.42
C ASN A 24 6.02 -42.18 11.49
N ASP A 25 5.43 -41.00 11.26
CA ASP A 25 4.36 -40.50 12.11
C ASP A 25 3.05 -41.24 11.77
N SER A 26 2.47 -41.92 12.76
CA SER A 26 1.22 -42.67 12.58
C SER A 26 0.05 -41.81 12.09
N GLN A 27 0.09 -40.49 12.36
CA GLN A 27 -0.94 -39.54 11.91
C GLN A 27 -0.71 -39.04 10.49
N PHE A 28 0.49 -39.23 9.91
CA PHE A 28 0.83 -38.69 8.59
C PHE A 28 -0.18 -39.14 7.53
N ARG A 29 -0.44 -40.45 7.41
CA ARG A 29 -1.37 -40.97 6.39
C ARG A 29 -2.80 -40.45 6.59
N MET A 30 -3.24 -40.31 7.84
CA MET A 30 -4.58 -39.84 8.17
C MET A 30 -4.79 -38.38 7.76
N TRP A 31 -3.72 -37.59 7.70
CA TRP A 31 -3.77 -36.16 7.36
C TRP A 31 -3.40 -35.91 5.89
N GLU A 32 -2.45 -36.68 5.35
CA GLU A 32 -1.95 -36.52 4.00
C GLU A 32 -2.99 -36.89 2.95
N ILE A 33 -3.65 -38.04 3.10
CA ILE A 33 -4.65 -38.53 2.14
C ILE A 33 -5.78 -37.51 1.90
N PRO A 34 -6.45 -36.95 2.93
CA PRO A 34 -7.52 -35.97 2.70
C PRO A 34 -7.00 -34.66 2.09
N VAL A 35 -5.79 -34.20 2.44
CA VAL A 35 -5.18 -33.00 1.83
C VAL A 35 -4.90 -33.22 0.34
N ARG A 36 -4.31 -34.37 -0.02
CA ARG A 36 -4.06 -34.74 -1.43
C ARG A 36 -5.37 -34.85 -2.21
N ARG A 37 -6.39 -35.52 -1.66
CA ARG A 37 -7.72 -35.61 -2.29
C ARG A 37 -8.40 -34.26 -2.46
N TRP A 38 -8.25 -33.36 -1.49
CA TRP A 38 -8.76 -31.99 -1.61
C TRP A 38 -8.05 -31.24 -2.73
N ALA A 39 -6.72 -31.34 -2.84
CA ALA A 39 -5.96 -30.71 -3.91
C ALA A 39 -6.39 -31.22 -5.28
N GLU A 40 -6.50 -32.54 -5.44
CA GLU A 40 -7.00 -33.19 -6.66
C GLU A 40 -8.40 -32.71 -7.04
N LYS A 41 -9.33 -32.68 -6.08
CA LYS A 41 -10.71 -32.21 -6.31
C LYS A 41 -10.77 -30.75 -6.77
N ASN A 42 -9.82 -29.92 -6.36
CA ASN A 42 -9.73 -28.51 -6.75
C ASN A 42 -8.85 -28.26 -7.98
N ASN A 43 -8.41 -29.32 -8.68
CA ASN A 43 -7.49 -29.24 -9.81
C ASN A 43 -6.17 -28.51 -9.49
N LEU A 44 -5.75 -28.54 -8.22
CA LEU A 44 -4.49 -27.97 -7.79
C LEU A 44 -3.37 -28.97 -8.07
N LYS A 45 -2.48 -28.59 -8.97
CA LYS A 45 -1.33 -29.42 -9.35
C LYS A 45 -0.13 -29.09 -8.48
N ASP A 46 0.74 -30.07 -8.30
CA ASP A 46 2.04 -29.84 -7.69
C ASP A 46 2.86 -28.92 -8.59
N GLN A 47 3.11 -27.71 -8.10
CA GLN A 47 3.97 -26.74 -8.77
C GLN A 47 5.44 -27.12 -8.64
N THR A 48 6.18 -26.83 -9.69
CA THR A 48 7.62 -27.01 -9.87
C THR A 48 8.29 -25.65 -10.13
N GLU A 49 9.61 -25.63 -10.24
CA GLU A 49 10.35 -24.42 -10.67
C GLU A 49 9.89 -23.91 -12.04
N ALA A 50 9.34 -24.77 -12.90
CA ALA A 50 8.80 -24.37 -14.20
C ALA A 50 7.52 -23.53 -14.09
N ASP A 51 6.78 -23.67 -12.98
CA ASP A 51 5.53 -22.95 -12.72
C ASP A 51 5.76 -21.60 -12.02
N VAL A 52 7.00 -21.31 -11.61
CA VAL A 52 7.35 -20.01 -11.02
C VAL A 52 7.14 -18.93 -12.09
N PRO A 53 6.36 -17.86 -11.81
CA PRO A 53 6.20 -16.76 -12.73
C PRO A 53 7.55 -16.16 -13.13
N LYS A 54 7.78 -16.07 -14.44
CA LYS A 54 9.02 -15.50 -15.02
C LYS A 54 8.83 -14.05 -15.47
N GLU A 55 7.59 -13.60 -15.50
CA GLU A 55 7.24 -12.24 -15.86
C GLU A 55 7.65 -11.28 -14.74
N SER A 56 8.15 -10.12 -15.11
CA SER A 56 8.44 -9.04 -14.17
C SER A 56 7.28 -8.07 -14.11
N ASP A 57 7.05 -7.46 -12.96
CA ASP A 57 6.13 -6.33 -12.84
C ASP A 57 6.69 -5.12 -13.61
N ASP A 58 6.08 -4.83 -14.75
CA ASP A 58 6.43 -3.71 -15.61
C ASP A 58 5.47 -2.53 -15.48
N VAL A 59 4.51 -2.59 -14.54
CA VAL A 59 3.47 -1.60 -14.31
C VAL A 59 3.78 -0.75 -13.06
N HIS A 60 4.31 -1.36 -12.00
CA HIS A 60 4.58 -0.68 -10.73
C HIS A 60 6.03 -0.22 -10.58
N LYS A 61 6.48 0.66 -11.48
CA LYS A 61 7.86 1.16 -11.47
C LYS A 61 7.97 2.55 -10.85
N PRO A 62 9.07 2.89 -10.15
CA PRO A 62 9.28 4.21 -9.57
C PRO A 62 9.12 5.36 -10.56
N GLU A 63 9.55 5.19 -11.82
CA GLU A 63 9.41 6.17 -12.89
C GLU A 63 7.95 6.43 -13.33
N TYR A 64 7.00 5.56 -12.96
CA TYR A 64 5.59 5.71 -13.28
C TYR A 64 4.78 6.32 -12.14
N ALA A 65 5.42 6.65 -11.02
CA ALA A 65 4.79 7.35 -9.92
C ALA A 65 4.14 8.68 -10.41
N PRO A 66 2.91 8.98 -9.98
CA PRO A 66 2.23 10.20 -10.40
C PRO A 66 2.99 11.43 -9.88
N VAL A 67 3.15 12.45 -10.72
CA VAL A 67 3.76 13.72 -10.34
C VAL A 67 2.67 14.77 -10.33
N LEU A 68 2.52 15.46 -9.20
CA LEU A 68 1.55 16.52 -9.04
C LEU A 68 2.20 17.88 -9.30
N LYS A 69 1.45 18.78 -9.93
CA LYS A 69 1.76 20.21 -9.97
C LYS A 69 0.93 20.91 -8.90
N ILE A 70 1.61 21.39 -7.86
CA ILE A 70 0.96 22.12 -6.77
C ILE A 70 0.68 23.56 -7.20
N GLU A 71 -0.60 23.94 -7.24
CA GLU A 71 -1.02 25.30 -7.55
C GLU A 71 -1.07 26.15 -6.27
N SER A 72 -1.65 25.57 -5.20
CA SER A 72 -1.80 26.16 -3.87
C SER A 72 -1.80 25.06 -2.78
N PRO A 73 -1.25 25.30 -1.59
CA PRO A 73 -0.55 26.53 -1.18
C PRO A 73 0.88 26.60 -1.74
N LYS A 74 1.52 27.76 -1.60
CA LYS A 74 2.94 27.91 -1.88
C LYS A 74 3.77 27.47 -0.67
N GLU A 75 4.98 27.02 -0.95
CA GLU A 75 5.93 26.60 0.07
C GLU A 75 6.23 27.75 1.04
N ASN A 76 6.20 27.45 2.35
CA ASN A 76 6.42 28.39 3.46
C ASN A 76 5.46 29.59 3.50
N GLN A 77 4.31 29.50 2.82
CA GLN A 77 3.28 30.54 2.88
C GLN A 77 2.71 30.68 4.30
N PHE A 78 2.45 31.92 4.72
CA PHE A 78 1.87 32.24 6.02
C PHE A 78 0.35 32.28 5.96
N TYR A 79 -0.28 31.67 6.96
CA TYR A 79 -1.73 31.66 7.16
C TYR A 79 -2.07 31.96 8.63
N ALA A 80 -3.19 32.64 8.86
CA ALA A 80 -3.76 32.73 10.20
C ALA A 80 -4.48 31.41 10.54
N SER A 81 -4.48 31.02 11.82
CA SER A 81 -5.13 29.78 12.29
C SER A 81 -6.62 29.69 11.92
N THR A 82 -7.30 30.83 11.78
CA THR A 82 -8.72 30.95 11.43
C THR A 82 -8.99 31.13 9.93
N SER A 83 -7.94 31.30 9.12
CA SER A 83 -8.07 31.52 7.67
C SER A 83 -8.21 30.21 6.91
N ASP A 84 -8.95 30.25 5.80
CA ASP A 84 -9.10 29.11 4.91
C ASP A 84 -7.79 28.85 4.14
N ILE A 85 -7.32 27.61 4.19
CA ILE A 85 -6.24 27.11 3.35
C ILE A 85 -6.85 26.23 2.27
N THR A 86 -6.60 26.60 1.01
CA THR A 86 -7.04 25.83 -0.14
C THR A 86 -5.87 25.05 -0.73
N ILE A 87 -5.99 23.73 -0.70
CA ILE A 87 -5.12 22.78 -1.40
C ILE A 87 -5.68 22.64 -2.81
N LYS A 88 -4.89 23.02 -3.81
CA LYS A 88 -5.23 22.91 -5.23
C LYS A 88 -4.03 22.43 -6.01
N PHE A 89 -4.24 21.40 -6.82
CA PHE A 89 -3.19 20.81 -7.65
C PHE A 89 -3.78 20.18 -8.91
N SER A 90 -2.92 19.86 -9.86
CA SER A 90 -3.25 19.09 -11.05
C SER A 90 -2.29 17.91 -11.22
N SER A 91 -2.69 16.90 -11.98
CA SER A 91 -1.75 15.88 -12.45
C SER A 91 -0.82 16.50 -13.49
N GLN A 92 0.50 16.28 -13.37
CA GLN A 92 1.51 16.84 -14.29
C GLN A 92 2.07 15.77 -15.22
N THR A 93 2.72 14.75 -14.65
CA THR A 93 3.34 13.65 -15.40
C THR A 93 3.09 12.33 -14.69
N GLY A 94 3.05 11.24 -15.43
CA GLY A 94 2.80 9.90 -14.95
C GLY A 94 2.35 9.03 -16.11
N LYS A 95 2.76 7.76 -16.14
CA LYS A 95 2.37 6.85 -17.23
C LYS A 95 0.87 6.57 -17.22
N PHE A 96 0.27 6.54 -16.03
CA PHE A 96 -1.15 6.27 -15.84
C PHE A 96 -1.87 7.50 -15.26
N PRO A 97 -3.17 7.68 -15.57
CA PRO A 97 -3.95 8.79 -15.05
C PRO A 97 -4.04 8.76 -13.51
N LEU A 98 -4.09 9.94 -12.90
CA LEU A 98 -4.34 10.06 -11.46
C LEU A 98 -5.70 9.45 -11.10
N GLY A 99 -5.73 8.64 -10.04
CA GLY A 99 -6.91 7.92 -9.57
C GLY A 99 -7.46 8.49 -8.26
N GLN A 100 -6.59 8.84 -7.33
CA GLN A 100 -6.92 9.31 -5.98
C GLN A 100 -5.76 10.15 -5.43
N ALA A 101 -6.08 11.12 -4.58
CA ALA A 101 -5.11 11.87 -3.79
C ALA A 101 -5.62 12.05 -2.36
N ASP A 102 -4.88 11.53 -1.40
CA ASP A 102 -5.19 11.61 0.03
C ASP A 102 -4.44 12.80 0.64
N LEU A 103 -5.17 13.62 1.39
CA LEU A 103 -4.70 14.89 1.92
C LEU A 103 -4.53 14.81 3.42
N PHE A 104 -3.44 15.38 3.91
CA PHE A 104 -3.10 15.42 5.33
C PHE A 104 -2.59 16.80 5.74
N PHE A 105 -2.88 17.19 6.98
CA PHE A 105 -2.30 18.35 7.65
C PHE A 105 -1.69 17.93 8.99
N ASN A 106 -0.37 18.10 9.15
CA ASN A 106 0.37 17.63 10.34
C ASN A 106 0.05 16.18 10.71
N ASN A 107 0.05 15.30 9.71
CA ASN A 107 -0.35 13.88 9.78
C ASN A 107 -1.82 13.60 10.12
N ASN A 108 -2.67 14.60 10.35
CA ASN A 108 -4.11 14.41 10.44
C ASN A 108 -4.69 14.29 9.04
N TYR A 109 -5.48 13.25 8.80
CA TYR A 109 -6.15 13.04 7.53
C TYR A 109 -7.29 14.04 7.35
N LEU A 110 -7.31 14.69 6.19
CA LEU A 110 -8.31 15.69 5.82
C LEU A 110 -9.42 15.11 4.94
N GLY A 111 -9.03 14.23 4.01
CA GLY A 111 -9.93 13.69 3.00
C GLY A 111 -9.20 13.15 1.77
N SER A 112 -9.96 12.59 0.84
CA SER A 112 -9.47 12.10 -0.45
C SER A 112 -10.16 12.82 -1.60
N LEU A 113 -9.43 13.05 -2.68
CA LEU A 113 -9.97 13.57 -3.94
C LEU A 113 -9.73 12.55 -5.05
N SER A 114 -10.74 12.26 -5.85
CA SER A 114 -10.66 11.26 -6.94
C SER A 114 -11.17 11.79 -8.29
N GLN A 115 -11.54 13.07 -8.36
CA GLN A 115 -12.06 13.72 -9.56
C GLN A 115 -11.57 15.17 -9.63
N GLU A 116 -11.44 15.68 -10.86
CA GLU A 116 -11.11 17.08 -11.11
C GLU A 116 -12.32 18.00 -10.96
N PRO A 117 -12.13 19.28 -10.55
CA PRO A 117 -10.85 19.86 -10.12
C PRO A 117 -10.42 19.33 -8.74
N TYR A 118 -9.14 18.99 -8.58
CA TYR A 118 -8.60 18.56 -7.29
C TYR A 118 -8.44 19.76 -6.36
N LEU A 119 -9.46 20.02 -5.56
CA LEU A 119 -9.54 21.14 -4.66
C LEU A 119 -10.14 20.72 -3.32
N PHE A 120 -9.49 21.14 -2.24
CA PHE A 120 -9.97 20.95 -0.87
C PHE A 120 -9.62 22.16 -0.02
N THR A 121 -10.55 22.60 0.82
CA THR A 121 -10.37 23.77 1.69
C THR A 121 -10.64 23.38 3.13
N PHE A 122 -9.79 23.86 4.05
CA PHE A 122 -9.94 23.63 5.48
C PHE A 122 -9.39 24.82 6.28
N LYS A 123 -9.74 24.88 7.57
CA LYS A 123 -9.14 25.82 8.52
C LYS A 123 -8.22 25.08 9.49
N PRO A 124 -6.99 25.56 9.73
CA PRO A 124 -6.07 24.93 10.69
C PRO A 124 -6.68 24.70 12.08
N ASN A 125 -7.48 25.67 12.56
CA ASN A 125 -8.07 25.60 13.89
C ASN A 125 -9.08 24.44 14.06
N ASP A 126 -9.71 23.99 12.98
CA ASP A 126 -10.69 22.89 13.01
C ASP A 126 -9.98 21.52 13.20
N ILE A 127 -8.70 21.43 12.85
CA ILE A 127 -7.89 20.21 12.95
C ILE A 127 -7.25 20.07 14.35
N GLY A 128 -7.25 21.13 15.16
CA GLY A 128 -6.70 21.12 16.53
C GLY A 128 -5.17 21.06 16.64
N SER A 129 -4.45 21.17 15.52
CA SER A 129 -2.98 21.14 15.50
C SER A 129 -2.40 22.55 15.65
N ARG A 130 -1.83 22.88 16.82
CA ARG A 130 -1.24 24.20 17.15
C ARG A 130 0.28 24.26 16.93
N LEU A 131 0.72 24.04 15.69
CA LEU A 131 2.14 24.06 15.33
C LEU A 131 2.47 25.23 14.40
N GLU A 132 3.37 26.11 14.80
CA GLU A 132 3.81 27.24 13.96
C GLU A 132 4.37 26.78 12.62
N ASN A 133 5.20 25.73 12.64
CA ASN A 133 5.65 25.01 11.44
C ASN A 133 4.69 23.85 11.19
N SER A 134 3.92 23.95 10.11
CA SER A 134 2.97 22.92 9.71
C SER A 134 3.31 22.36 8.33
N GLU A 135 2.83 21.16 8.04
CA GLU A 135 3.05 20.47 6.77
C GLU A 135 1.71 20.01 6.19
N ILE A 136 1.49 20.33 4.93
CA ILE A 136 0.46 19.69 4.11
C ILE A 136 1.13 18.58 3.32
N LYS A 137 0.55 17.38 3.41
CA LYS A 137 1.05 16.21 2.71
C LYS A 137 -0.04 15.66 1.80
N ILE A 138 0.33 15.39 0.56
CA ILE A 138 -0.53 14.82 -0.47
C ILE A 138 0.06 13.48 -0.88
N ILE A 139 -0.71 12.42 -0.74
CA ILE A 139 -0.35 11.08 -1.21
C ILE A 139 -1.18 10.78 -2.45
N ALA A 140 -0.54 10.75 -3.61
CA ALA A 140 -1.19 10.51 -4.89
C ALA A 140 -1.10 9.04 -5.29
N TYR A 141 -2.18 8.54 -5.86
CA TYR A 141 -2.30 7.20 -6.45
C TYR A 141 -2.83 7.31 -7.87
N ASP A 142 -2.15 6.70 -8.82
CA ASP A 142 -2.70 6.54 -10.17
C ASP A 142 -3.74 5.41 -10.25
N LYS A 143 -4.34 5.19 -11.42
CA LYS A 143 -5.37 4.15 -11.63
C LYS A 143 -4.84 2.71 -11.45
N VAL A 144 -3.53 2.49 -11.51
CA VAL A 144 -2.90 1.19 -11.28
C VAL A 144 -2.19 1.14 -9.92
N ARG A 145 -2.39 2.11 -9.04
CA ARG A 145 -1.82 2.19 -7.69
C ARG A 145 -0.31 2.47 -7.61
N ASN A 146 0.33 3.02 -8.65
CA ASN A 146 1.60 3.71 -8.41
C ASN A 146 1.37 4.89 -7.48
N LYS A 147 2.33 5.14 -6.60
CA LYS A 147 2.21 6.09 -5.49
C LYS A 147 3.30 7.14 -5.52
N SER A 148 2.95 8.38 -5.18
CA SER A 148 3.93 9.41 -4.82
C SER A 148 3.48 10.18 -3.58
N GLU A 149 4.43 10.85 -2.94
CA GLU A 149 4.20 11.72 -1.79
C GLU A 149 4.76 13.11 -2.08
N THR A 150 3.94 14.14 -1.85
CA THR A 150 4.34 15.54 -1.94
C THR A 150 4.09 16.21 -0.60
N LYS A 151 5.10 16.91 -0.08
CA LYS A 151 5.03 17.65 1.18
C LYS A 151 5.23 19.12 0.91
N ILE A 152 4.39 19.94 1.53
CA ILE A 152 4.37 21.39 1.35
C ILE A 152 4.41 22.00 2.76
N PRO A 153 5.58 22.48 3.22
CA PRO A 153 5.66 23.20 4.48
C PRO A 153 4.89 24.52 4.37
N VAL A 154 4.16 24.87 5.43
CA VAL A 154 3.40 26.12 5.59
C VAL A 154 3.58 26.65 7.00
N LYS A 155 3.37 27.96 7.19
CA LYS A 155 3.52 28.61 8.49
C LYS A 155 2.17 29.08 8.99
N ILE A 156 1.80 28.67 10.21
CA ILE A 156 0.53 29.03 10.83
C ILE A 156 0.78 29.98 11.99
N ASN A 157 0.16 31.15 11.93
CA ASN A 157 0.12 32.09 13.04
C ASN A 157 -1.12 31.80 13.91
N PHE A 158 -0.91 31.38 15.15
CA PHE A 158 -1.99 31.04 16.09
C PHE A 158 -2.47 32.24 16.89
#